data_AF-A0A7X4Y474-F1
#
_entry.id   AF-A0A7X4Y474-F1
#
_cell.length_a   1.000
_cell.length_b   1.000
_cell.length_c   1.000
_cell.angle_alpha   90.00
_cell.angle_beta   90.00
_cell.angle_gamma   90.00
#
_symmetry.space_group_name_H-M   'P 1'
#
loop_
_entity.id
_entity.type
_entity.pdbx_description
1 polymer ?
#
loop_
_entity_poly.entity_id
_entity_poly.type
_entity_poly.pdbx_seq_one_letter_code
_entity_poly.pdbx_strand_id
1 'polypeptide(L)'
;MPHAEARVVRELKHHLLKHGLRRSRVLHLLVDAHPSYVRSPFARELEPMTRLTLEGTRPDILCSVARPEGVLVTGIEVKASERDWVQGLGQAHSYRAGVHHAYLALPASAADLRAPTLAQARSIGVGILARDAKHWVEVIPPADPTPLPRAVSQASSLLEGVPAARSLQLNHPLNYLAAAFLADRGAPSGALMKSLAAHWKDLGSDSSRRHAATGANTLGLLDLDWKPTLEGRTVADLLSALQFDPDTRYDKRKRLLDVHAAFAAVARFVLIRQPAVRLIHRTLTDHGGSLTLPELAVAAGHDDPALATALFLADPSGTLKPGLRGPDINPSTVFKLKQNLWHAGLLDTKAHGTAGKDARAYRPAEDIWALPRDKAS
;
A
#
# COMPACT_ATOMS: atom_id res chain seq x y z
N MET A 1 -1.69 10.66 28.77
CA MET A 1 -1.77 11.71 27.72
C MET A 1 -2.64 11.19 26.59
N PRO A 2 -3.56 11.99 26.03
CA PRO A 2 -4.30 11.58 24.84
C PRO A 2 -3.33 11.27 23.69
N HIS A 3 -3.59 10.21 22.93
CA HIS A 3 -2.79 9.74 21.79
C HIS A 3 -1.31 9.38 22.08
N ALA A 4 -0.98 9.00 23.32
CA ALA A 4 0.38 8.61 23.68
C ALA A 4 0.91 7.46 22.80
N GLU A 5 0.08 6.45 22.54
CA GLU A 5 0.44 5.31 21.71
C GLU A 5 0.64 5.70 20.25
N ALA A 6 -0.25 6.51 19.66
CA ALA A 6 -0.11 7.02 18.30
C ALA A 6 1.22 7.78 18.08
N ARG A 7 1.69 8.50 19.10
CA ARG A 7 3.01 9.16 19.07
C ARG A 7 4.14 8.13 18.99
N VAL A 8 4.08 7.07 19.78
CA VAL A 8 5.10 6.00 19.81
C VAL A 8 5.10 5.22 18.49
N VAL A 9 3.91 4.88 17.96
CA VAL A 9 3.75 4.25 16.63
C VAL A 9 4.39 5.11 15.54
N ARG A 10 4.13 6.43 15.56
CA ARG A 10 4.75 7.37 14.60
C ARG A 10 6.28 7.37 14.70
N GLU A 11 6.82 7.46 15.92
CA GLU A 11 8.26 7.48 16.14
C GLU A 11 8.91 6.16 15.67
N LEU A 12 8.29 5.02 15.97
CA LEU A 12 8.75 3.72 15.53
C LEU A 12 8.68 3.59 14.01
N LYS A 13 7.58 3.99 13.38
CA LYS A 13 7.44 3.99 11.93
C LYS A 13 8.54 4.81 11.25
N HIS A 14 8.80 6.03 11.72
CA HIS A 14 9.88 6.87 11.18
C HIS A 14 11.24 6.20 11.33
N HIS A 15 11.49 5.56 12.47
CA HIS A 15 12.73 4.80 12.67
C HIS A 15 12.84 3.63 11.69
N LEU A 16 11.80 2.79 11.57
CA LEU A 16 11.78 1.62 10.70
C LEU A 16 11.99 1.99 9.22
N LEU A 17 11.36 3.07 8.75
CA LEU A 17 11.53 3.54 7.38
C LEU A 17 12.94 4.12 7.12
N LYS A 18 13.57 4.72 8.13
CA LYS A 18 14.88 5.37 7.99
C LYS A 18 16.06 4.40 8.22
N HIS A 19 15.93 3.52 9.20
CA HIS A 19 17.02 2.67 9.71
C HIS A 19 16.79 1.18 9.45
N GLY A 20 15.58 0.79 9.02
CA GLY A 20 15.23 -0.60 8.79
C GLY A 20 14.96 -1.37 10.08
N LEU A 21 14.95 -2.69 9.96
CA LEU A 21 14.81 -3.64 11.06
C LEU A 21 15.84 -4.77 10.92
N ARG A 22 16.59 -5.04 12.00
CA ARG A 22 17.71 -6.00 12.01
C ARG A 22 18.69 -5.76 10.85
N ARG A 23 19.10 -4.50 10.66
CA ARG A 23 20.03 -4.06 9.60
C ARG A 23 19.55 -4.34 8.17
N SER A 24 18.26 -4.57 7.96
CA SER A 24 17.73 -4.64 6.61
C SER A 24 16.57 -3.70 6.38
N ARG A 25 16.41 -3.33 5.12
CA ARG A 25 15.47 -2.30 4.68
C ARG A 25 14.04 -2.78 4.84
N VAL A 26 13.19 -1.90 5.36
CA VAL A 26 11.74 -2.07 5.30
C VAL A 26 11.26 -1.68 3.90
N LEU A 27 10.56 -2.58 3.22
CA LEU A 27 10.06 -2.37 1.85
C LEU A 27 8.68 -1.71 1.86
N HIS A 28 7.76 -2.28 2.65
CA HIS A 28 6.41 -1.76 2.87
C HIS A 28 6.11 -1.73 4.37
N LEU A 29 5.31 -0.75 4.81
CA LEU A 29 4.88 -0.61 6.19
C LEU A 29 3.45 -0.09 6.21
N LEU A 30 2.58 -0.80 6.92
CA LEU A 30 1.20 -0.42 7.21
C LEU A 30 1.05 -0.19 8.70
N VAL A 31 0.26 0.83 9.04
CA VAL A 31 -0.19 1.08 10.40
C VAL A 31 -1.65 0.63 10.51
N ASP A 32 -2.01 0.08 11.64
CA ASP A 32 -3.39 -0.25 11.91
C ASP A 32 -4.29 0.98 11.92
N ALA A 33 -5.49 0.88 11.33
CA ALA A 33 -6.49 1.93 11.36
C ALA A 33 -7.27 1.93 12.68
N HIS A 34 -6.57 1.94 13.82
CA HIS A 34 -7.21 2.06 15.12
C HIS A 34 -7.84 3.46 15.25
N PRO A 35 -9.07 3.62 15.79
CA PRO A 35 -9.70 4.94 15.92
C PRO A 35 -8.84 5.97 16.68
N SER A 36 -8.04 5.53 17.65
CA SER A 36 -7.12 6.42 18.39
C SER A 36 -5.97 6.96 17.52
N TYR A 37 -5.62 6.28 16.42
CA TYR A 37 -4.57 6.67 15.47
C TYR A 37 -5.13 7.55 14.37
N VAL A 38 -6.26 7.14 13.78
CA VAL A 38 -6.96 7.89 12.71
C VAL A 38 -7.43 9.26 13.19
N ARG A 39 -7.86 9.38 14.44
CA ARG A 39 -8.30 10.65 15.05
C ARG A 39 -7.16 11.42 15.74
N SER A 40 -5.93 10.89 15.71
CA SER A 40 -4.79 11.56 16.33
C SER A 40 -4.28 12.73 15.47
N PRO A 41 -3.56 13.69 16.06
CA PRO A 41 -2.84 14.72 15.29
C PRO A 41 -1.76 14.13 14.36
N PHE A 42 -1.38 12.86 14.54
CA PHE A 42 -0.36 12.17 13.76
C PHE A 42 -0.93 11.36 12.58
N ALA A 43 -2.25 11.36 12.37
CA ALA A 43 -2.92 10.50 11.39
C ALA A 43 -2.29 10.55 9.99
N ARG A 44 -1.92 11.75 9.51
CA ARG A 44 -1.25 11.92 8.22
C ARG A 44 0.13 11.27 8.15
N GLU A 45 0.90 11.31 9.24
CA GLU A 45 2.22 10.68 9.33
C GLU A 45 2.11 9.16 9.49
N LEU A 46 0.96 8.65 9.95
CA LEU A 46 0.69 7.22 10.13
C LEU A 46 0.21 6.52 8.85
N GLU A 47 -0.31 7.23 7.84
CA GLU A 47 -0.65 6.67 6.52
C GLU A 47 0.56 6.00 5.82
N PRO A 48 0.40 4.85 5.14
CA PRO A 48 -0.87 4.18 4.86
C PRO A 48 -1.45 3.40 6.05
N MET A 49 -2.75 3.58 6.28
CA MET A 49 -3.52 2.86 7.31
C MET A 49 -4.56 1.93 6.71
N THR A 50 -4.75 0.78 7.35
CA THR A 50 -5.91 -0.12 7.17
C THR A 50 -6.17 -0.90 8.45
N ARG A 51 -7.35 -1.50 8.60
CA ARG A 51 -7.58 -2.47 9.69
C ARG A 51 -6.69 -3.70 9.44
N LEU A 52 -5.64 -3.85 10.25
CA LEU A 52 -4.76 -5.00 10.16
C LEU A 52 -5.45 -6.18 10.85
N THR A 53 -5.88 -7.17 10.08
CA THR A 53 -6.45 -8.41 10.64
C THR A 53 -5.71 -9.59 10.04
N LEU A 54 -5.01 -10.34 10.89
CA LEU A 54 -4.27 -11.55 10.54
C LEU A 54 -4.84 -12.69 11.39
N GLU A 55 -5.60 -13.61 10.79
CA GLU A 55 -6.19 -14.76 11.51
C GLU A 55 -6.94 -14.35 12.81
N GLY A 56 -7.67 -13.23 12.78
CA GLY A 56 -8.44 -12.72 13.94
C GLY A 56 -7.65 -11.88 14.94
N THR A 57 -6.36 -11.67 14.71
CA THR A 57 -5.47 -10.85 15.54
C THR A 57 -5.05 -9.56 14.80
N ARG A 58 -4.59 -8.56 15.55
CA ARG A 58 -4.41 -7.19 15.04
C ARG A 58 -3.11 -6.58 15.57
N PRO A 59 -2.00 -6.64 14.82
CA PRO A 59 -0.80 -5.89 15.16
C PRO A 59 -1.01 -4.39 14.90
N ASP A 60 -0.30 -3.52 15.62
CA ASP A 60 -0.34 -2.07 15.40
C ASP A 60 0.42 -1.66 14.13
N ILE A 61 1.51 -2.37 13.82
CA ILE A 61 2.30 -2.20 12.60
C ILE A 61 2.51 -3.56 11.94
N LEU A 62 2.36 -3.57 10.62
CA LEU A 62 2.77 -4.68 9.76
C LEU A 62 3.80 -4.16 8.77
N CYS A 63 4.92 -4.84 8.57
CA CYS A 63 5.91 -4.44 7.58
C CYS A 63 6.56 -5.63 6.88
N SER A 64 7.07 -5.39 5.67
CA SER A 64 7.94 -6.33 4.97
C SER A 64 9.39 -5.89 5.08
N VAL A 65 10.28 -6.84 5.36
CA VAL A 65 11.70 -6.61 5.56
C VAL A 65 12.47 -7.43 4.52
N ALA A 66 13.30 -6.75 3.73
CA ALA A 66 14.14 -7.42 2.74
C ALA A 66 15.23 -8.23 3.43
N ARG A 67 15.49 -9.45 2.96
CA ARG A 67 16.62 -10.30 3.34
C ARG A 67 17.26 -10.89 2.08
N PRO A 68 18.53 -11.35 2.14
CA PRO A 68 19.15 -12.05 1.03
C PRO A 68 18.33 -13.24 0.49
N GLU A 69 17.67 -13.97 1.40
CA GLU A 69 16.88 -15.17 1.11
C GLU A 69 15.41 -14.88 0.71
N GLY A 70 14.96 -13.64 0.78
CA GLY A 70 13.59 -13.27 0.43
C GLY A 70 13.03 -12.10 1.24
N VAL A 71 11.70 -12.00 1.29
CA VAL A 71 10.99 -10.93 2.00
C VAL A 71 10.27 -11.50 3.22
N LEU A 72 10.58 -10.98 4.40
CA LEU A 72 9.95 -11.41 5.65
C LEU A 72 8.89 -10.41 6.11
N VAL A 73 7.69 -10.91 6.36
CA VAL A 73 6.61 -10.19 7.03
C VAL A 73 6.86 -10.11 8.55
N THR A 74 6.78 -8.91 9.11
CA THR A 74 6.96 -8.65 10.55
C THR A 74 5.73 -7.93 11.10
N GLY A 75 5.19 -8.42 12.21
CA GLY A 75 4.14 -7.77 13.01
C GLY A 75 4.72 -7.15 14.27
N ILE A 76 4.28 -5.95 14.63
CA ILE A 76 4.78 -5.22 15.80
C ILE A 76 3.61 -4.68 16.61
N GLU A 77 3.60 -5.03 17.89
CA GLU A 77 2.71 -4.50 18.92
C GLU A 77 3.41 -3.31 19.56
N VAL A 78 2.70 -2.21 19.76
CA VAL A 78 3.25 -1.00 20.36
C VAL A 78 2.52 -0.72 21.67
N LYS A 79 3.27 -0.38 22.71
CA LYS A 79 2.69 0.14 23.95
C LYS A 79 3.20 1.54 24.23
N ALA A 80 2.36 2.37 24.84
CA ALA A 80 2.76 3.71 25.27
C ALA A 80 3.57 3.71 26.58
N SER A 81 3.60 2.59 27.30
CA SER A 81 4.19 2.44 28.62
C SER A 81 4.79 1.05 28.80
N GLU A 82 5.95 0.99 29.45
CA GLU A 82 6.59 -0.28 29.83
C GLU A 82 5.72 -1.10 30.79
N ARG A 83 4.81 -0.47 31.55
CA ARG A 83 3.94 -1.19 32.50
C ARG A 83 2.99 -2.17 31.81
N ASP A 84 2.71 -1.95 30.53
CA ASP A 84 1.77 -2.75 29.74
C ASP A 84 2.45 -3.91 29.01
N TRP A 85 3.70 -4.23 29.37
CA TRP A 85 4.52 -5.23 28.68
C TRP A 85 3.88 -6.62 28.66
N VAL A 86 3.21 -7.04 29.75
CA VAL A 86 2.58 -8.37 29.84
C VAL A 86 1.49 -8.50 28.78
N GLN A 87 0.61 -7.50 28.70
CA GLN A 87 -0.47 -7.47 27.71
C GLN A 87 0.12 -7.39 26.30
N GLY A 88 1.11 -6.52 26.08
CA GLY A 88 1.76 -6.37 24.79
C GLY A 88 2.45 -7.65 24.29
N LEU A 89 3.11 -8.40 25.18
CA LEU A 89 3.70 -9.70 24.84
C LEU A 89 2.64 -10.74 24.48
N GLY A 90 1.53 -10.78 25.22
CA GLY A 90 0.41 -11.66 24.92
C GLY A 90 -0.21 -11.37 23.54
N GLN A 91 -0.43 -10.09 23.24
CA GLN A 91 -0.92 -9.65 21.93
C GLN A 91 0.08 -9.98 20.81
N ALA A 92 1.37 -9.67 21.00
CA ALA A 92 2.41 -9.98 20.03
C ALA A 92 2.55 -11.49 19.76
N HIS A 93 2.44 -12.30 20.81
CA HIS A 93 2.47 -13.75 20.69
C HIS A 93 1.27 -14.28 19.89
N SER A 94 0.07 -13.71 20.10
CA SER A 94 -1.16 -14.18 19.46
C SER A 94 -1.11 -14.17 17.94
N TYR A 95 -0.39 -13.22 17.33
CA TYR A 95 -0.30 -13.10 15.87
C TYR A 95 0.96 -13.73 15.27
N ARG A 96 1.78 -14.46 16.05
CA ARG A 96 3.00 -15.12 15.54
C ARG A 96 2.74 -16.09 14.39
N ALA A 97 1.58 -16.73 14.35
CA ALA A 97 1.21 -17.61 13.25
C ALA A 97 1.00 -16.86 11.92
N GLY A 98 0.74 -15.54 11.97
CA GLY A 98 0.48 -14.69 10.80
C GLY A 98 1.69 -13.95 10.26
N VAL A 99 2.85 -14.00 10.93
CA VAL A 99 4.04 -13.22 10.56
C VAL A 99 5.31 -14.04 10.79
N HIS A 100 6.37 -13.74 10.04
CA HIS A 100 7.67 -14.39 10.24
C HIS A 100 8.31 -13.97 11.57
N HIS A 101 8.15 -12.69 11.93
CA HIS A 101 8.66 -12.15 13.19
C HIS A 101 7.58 -11.34 13.89
N ALA A 102 7.43 -11.55 15.20
CA ALA A 102 6.57 -10.77 16.05
C ALA A 102 7.40 -9.99 17.07
N TYR A 103 7.09 -8.72 17.26
CA TYR A 103 7.77 -7.85 18.21
C TYR A 103 6.80 -7.14 19.14
N LEU A 104 7.27 -6.88 20.35
CA LEU A 104 6.74 -5.83 21.21
C LEU A 104 7.69 -4.63 21.20
N ALA A 105 7.16 -3.44 20.91
CA ALA A 105 7.87 -2.18 20.99
C ALA A 105 7.48 -1.40 22.26
N LEU A 106 8.48 -1.10 23.09
CA LEU A 106 8.32 -0.37 24.35
C LEU A 106 9.11 0.95 24.34
N PRO A 107 8.51 2.08 24.74
CA PRO A 107 9.17 3.38 24.82
C PRO A 107 9.99 3.50 26.12
N ALA A 108 10.79 2.48 26.42
CA ALA A 108 11.71 2.43 27.56
C ALA A 108 13.13 2.18 27.03
N SER A 109 14.14 2.63 27.78
CA SER A 109 15.52 2.31 27.42
C SER A 109 15.80 0.82 27.63
N ALA A 110 16.78 0.26 26.91
CA ALA A 110 17.15 -1.14 27.08
C ALA A 110 17.61 -1.46 28.51
N ALA A 111 18.20 -0.48 29.20
CA ALA A 111 18.66 -0.62 30.58
C ALA A 111 17.51 -0.64 31.60
N ASP A 112 16.37 -0.04 31.27
CA ASP A 112 15.19 0.03 32.14
C ASP A 112 14.29 -1.22 32.02
N LEU A 113 14.52 -2.06 31.00
CA LEU A 113 13.73 -3.27 30.80
C LEU A 113 13.97 -4.29 31.91
N ARG A 114 12.90 -4.67 32.59
CA ARG A 114 12.94 -5.62 33.70
C ARG A 114 13.27 -7.03 33.22
N ALA A 115 14.04 -7.78 34.02
CA ALA A 115 14.43 -9.16 33.72
C ALA A 115 13.24 -10.11 33.43
N PRO A 116 12.09 -10.04 34.14
CA PRO A 116 10.90 -10.84 33.80
C PRO A 116 10.37 -10.56 32.39
N THR A 117 10.40 -9.31 31.93
CA THR A 117 9.98 -8.93 30.57
C THR A 117 10.83 -9.64 29.53
N LEU A 118 12.15 -9.62 29.71
CA LEU A 118 13.10 -10.26 28.80
C LEU A 118 12.98 -11.79 28.82
N ALA A 119 12.81 -12.38 30.01
CA ALA A 119 12.65 -13.83 30.18
C ALA A 119 11.36 -14.33 29.51
N GLN A 120 10.24 -13.64 29.74
CA GLN A 120 8.96 -14.00 29.14
C GLN A 120 9.01 -13.90 27.61
N ALA A 121 9.54 -12.80 27.07
CA ALA A 121 9.64 -12.57 25.64
C ALA A 121 10.41 -13.70 24.92
N ARG A 122 11.55 -14.12 25.50
CA ARG A 122 12.31 -15.27 24.99
C ARG A 122 11.48 -16.56 25.04
N SER A 123 10.80 -16.83 26.15
CA SER A 123 10.02 -18.07 26.32
C SER A 123 8.89 -18.22 25.31
N ILE A 124 8.28 -17.11 24.89
CA ILE A 124 7.16 -17.10 23.94
C ILE A 124 7.58 -16.77 22.50
N GLY A 125 8.88 -16.59 22.27
CA GLY A 125 9.49 -16.32 20.95
C GLY A 125 9.17 -14.95 20.35
N VAL A 126 8.87 -13.95 21.18
CA VAL A 126 8.56 -12.57 20.76
C VAL A 126 9.81 -11.70 20.94
N GLY A 127 10.16 -10.92 19.91
CA GLY A 127 11.25 -9.96 19.99
C GLY A 127 10.87 -8.70 20.77
N ILE A 128 11.85 -7.97 21.29
CA ILE A 128 11.64 -6.67 21.97
C ILE A 128 12.41 -5.57 21.24
N LEU A 129 11.67 -4.53 20.86
CA LEU A 129 12.23 -3.24 20.46
C LEU A 129 12.11 -2.26 21.63
N ALA A 130 13.24 -1.72 22.07
CA ALA A 130 13.31 -0.70 23.11
C ALA A 130 13.65 0.66 22.48
N ARG A 131 13.26 1.76 23.12
CA ARG A 131 13.61 3.11 22.68
C ARG A 131 14.78 3.63 23.51
N ASP A 132 15.96 3.66 22.92
CA ASP A 132 17.14 4.29 23.49
C ASP A 132 17.28 5.73 22.95
N ALA A 133 17.04 6.72 23.81
CA ALA A 133 16.94 8.14 23.47
C ALA A 133 16.02 8.42 22.24
N LYS A 134 16.61 8.52 21.05
CA LYS A 134 15.93 8.80 19.76
C LYS A 134 15.92 7.62 18.79
N HIS A 135 16.51 6.49 19.15
CA HIS A 135 16.61 5.31 18.29
C HIS A 135 15.86 4.13 18.91
N TRP A 136 15.31 3.28 18.05
CA TRP A 136 14.78 2.00 18.45
C TRP A 136 15.88 0.95 18.28
N VAL A 137 16.01 0.07 19.26
CA VAL A 137 17.03 -0.97 19.30
C VAL A 137 16.38 -2.31 19.60
N GLU A 138 16.84 -3.36 18.90
CA GLU A 138 16.44 -4.73 19.21
C GLU A 138 17.22 -5.19 20.45
N VAL A 139 16.48 -5.47 21.53
CA VAL A 139 17.06 -5.97 22.79
C VAL A 139 16.95 -7.48 22.86
N ILE A 140 15.86 -8.03 22.34
CA ILE A 140 15.62 -9.47 22.22
C ILE A 140 15.25 -9.75 20.76
N PRO A 141 15.98 -10.64 20.07
CA PRO A 141 15.55 -11.08 18.75
C PRO A 141 14.31 -11.97 18.89
N PRO A 142 13.39 -11.95 17.91
CA PRO A 142 12.29 -12.90 17.85
C PRO A 142 12.82 -14.31 17.59
N ALA A 143 12.04 -15.33 17.91
CA ALA A 143 12.34 -16.70 17.51
C ALA A 143 12.27 -16.86 15.98
N ASP A 144 12.86 -17.93 15.46
CA ASP A 144 12.90 -18.19 14.03
C ASP A 144 11.49 -18.28 13.40
N PRO A 145 11.34 -17.81 12.14
CA PRO A 145 10.05 -17.82 11.45
C PRO A 145 9.45 -19.21 11.29
N THR A 146 8.22 -19.38 11.77
CA THR A 146 7.38 -20.56 11.51
C THR A 146 5.92 -20.17 11.21
N PRO A 147 5.67 -19.19 10.32
CA PRO A 147 4.31 -18.74 10.07
C PRO A 147 3.51 -19.74 9.23
N LEU A 148 2.18 -19.63 9.30
CA LEU A 148 1.29 -20.31 8.39
C LEU A 148 1.41 -19.67 6.99
N PRO A 149 1.71 -20.44 5.92
CA PRO A 149 1.90 -19.88 4.58
C PRO A 149 0.74 -19.02 4.08
N ARG A 150 -0.51 -19.45 4.38
CA ARG A 150 -1.72 -18.69 4.01
C ARG A 150 -1.78 -17.30 4.64
N ALA A 151 -1.40 -17.20 5.91
CA ALA A 151 -1.53 -15.97 6.69
C ALA A 151 -0.44 -14.97 6.28
N VAL A 152 0.77 -15.44 6.00
CA VAL A 152 1.83 -14.62 5.40
C VAL A 152 1.45 -14.16 4.00
N SER A 153 0.86 -15.03 3.17
CA SER A 153 0.40 -14.62 1.83
C SER A 153 -0.65 -13.51 1.90
N GLN A 154 -1.57 -13.59 2.87
CA GLN A 154 -2.55 -12.53 3.14
C GLN A 154 -1.85 -11.24 3.60
N ALA A 155 -0.93 -11.33 4.57
CA ALA A 155 -0.18 -10.19 5.07
C ALA A 155 0.64 -9.48 3.99
N SER A 156 1.31 -10.24 3.12
CA SER A 156 2.04 -9.70 1.96
C SER A 156 1.10 -9.01 0.97
N SER A 157 -0.05 -9.62 0.69
CA SER A 157 -1.07 -9.02 -0.19
C SER A 157 -1.59 -7.69 0.35
N LEU A 158 -1.74 -7.56 1.68
CA LEU A 158 -2.09 -6.29 2.31
C LEU A 158 -0.97 -5.26 2.16
N LEU A 159 0.27 -5.65 2.50
CA LEU A 159 1.45 -4.78 2.42
C LEU A 159 1.68 -4.19 1.03
N GLU A 160 1.41 -4.97 -0.02
CA GLU A 160 1.52 -4.53 -1.41
C GLU A 160 0.26 -3.80 -1.90
N GLY A 161 -0.92 -4.30 -1.55
CA GLY A 161 -2.19 -3.82 -2.09
C GLY A 161 -2.67 -2.48 -1.51
N VAL A 162 -2.48 -2.26 -0.22
CA VAL A 162 -2.97 -1.04 0.46
C VAL A 162 -2.26 0.23 -0.04
N PRO A 163 -0.92 0.25 -0.21
CA PRO A 163 -0.25 1.39 -0.84
C PRO A 163 -0.75 1.64 -2.26
N ALA A 164 -0.96 0.60 -3.08
CA ALA A 164 -1.51 0.78 -4.44
C ALA A 164 -2.90 1.42 -4.41
N ALA A 165 -3.74 1.03 -3.46
CA ALA A 165 -5.08 1.59 -3.29
C ALA A 165 -5.08 3.05 -2.81
N ARG A 166 -4.12 3.45 -1.97
CA ARG A 166 -4.11 4.78 -1.30
C ARG A 166 -3.13 5.78 -1.89
N SER A 167 -2.06 5.33 -2.54
CA SER A 167 -0.90 6.14 -2.92
C SER A 167 -0.79 6.41 -4.43
N LEU A 168 -1.62 5.81 -5.29
CA LEU A 168 -1.69 6.19 -6.71
C LEU A 168 -2.35 7.56 -6.88
N GLN A 169 -1.52 8.60 -7.00
CA GLN A 169 -1.97 10.00 -7.03
C GLN A 169 -2.25 10.58 -8.43
N LEU A 170 -1.94 9.85 -9.50
CA LEU A 170 -2.12 10.27 -10.89
C LEU A 170 -3.15 9.38 -11.57
N ASN A 171 -3.89 9.94 -12.52
CA ASN A 171 -5.06 9.29 -13.12
C ASN A 171 -4.79 8.67 -14.51
N HIS A 172 -3.54 8.70 -14.98
CA HIS A 172 -3.17 8.14 -16.28
C HIS A 172 -1.96 7.20 -16.13
N PRO A 173 -2.02 5.96 -16.64
CA PRO A 173 -1.02 4.94 -16.34
C PRO A 173 0.35 5.25 -16.96
N LEU A 174 0.38 5.94 -18.11
CA LEU A 174 1.63 6.38 -18.73
C LEU A 174 2.51 7.22 -17.81
N ASN A 175 1.97 7.94 -16.81
CA ASN A 175 2.82 8.71 -15.91
C ASN A 175 3.75 7.79 -15.09
N TYR A 176 3.27 6.60 -14.71
CA TYR A 176 4.04 5.64 -13.94
C TYR A 176 4.98 4.84 -14.84
N LEU A 177 4.50 4.46 -16.03
CA LEU A 177 5.31 3.77 -17.02
C LEU A 177 6.47 4.64 -17.54
N ALA A 178 6.23 5.93 -17.77
CA ALA A 178 7.25 6.89 -18.17
C ALA A 178 8.32 7.05 -17.07
N ALA A 179 7.94 7.04 -15.79
CA ALA A 179 8.90 7.09 -14.69
C ALA A 179 9.82 5.86 -14.68
N ALA A 180 9.27 4.65 -14.90
CA ALA A 180 10.06 3.44 -15.01
C ALA A 180 11.01 3.47 -16.24
N PHE A 181 10.47 3.86 -17.39
CA PHE A 181 11.23 3.98 -18.64
C PHE A 181 12.39 4.98 -18.52
N LEU A 182 12.14 6.18 -17.98
CA LEU A 182 13.17 7.20 -17.84
C LEU A 182 14.21 6.85 -16.75
N ALA A 183 13.81 6.12 -15.70
CA ALA A 183 14.75 5.63 -14.70
C ALA A 183 15.73 4.60 -15.28
N ASP A 184 15.24 3.74 -16.19
CA ASP A 184 16.05 2.76 -16.91
C ASP A 184 17.02 3.42 -17.90
N ARG A 185 16.58 4.47 -18.61
CA ARG A 185 17.36 5.13 -19.66
C ARG A 185 18.28 6.27 -19.19
N GLY A 186 18.16 6.71 -17.93
CA GLY A 186 18.90 7.86 -17.38
C GLY A 186 20.01 7.50 -16.39
N ALA A 187 21.24 7.29 -16.85
CA ALA A 187 22.42 7.14 -15.99
C ALA A 187 22.94 8.51 -15.45
N PRO A 188 23.60 8.64 -14.27
CA PRO A 188 23.69 7.76 -13.09
C PRO A 188 22.61 8.06 -12.01
N SER A 189 22.50 7.14 -11.05
CA SER A 189 21.56 7.10 -9.91
C SER A 189 21.14 8.47 -9.36
N GLY A 190 19.82 8.70 -9.25
CA GLY A 190 19.23 9.88 -8.57
C GLY A 190 18.76 11.00 -9.50
N ALA A 191 18.91 10.85 -10.82
CA ALA A 191 18.52 11.87 -11.80
C ALA A 191 17.04 11.79 -12.26
N LEU A 192 16.24 10.80 -11.80
CA LEU A 192 14.89 10.56 -12.33
C LEU A 192 14.00 11.82 -12.34
N MET A 193 14.05 12.64 -11.28
CA MET A 193 13.26 13.87 -11.22
C MET A 193 13.64 14.86 -12.32
N LYS A 194 14.95 14.96 -12.65
CA LYS A 194 15.44 15.79 -13.75
C LYS A 194 15.02 15.23 -15.10
N SER A 195 15.13 13.92 -15.30
CA SER A 195 14.69 13.25 -16.53
C SER A 195 13.18 13.41 -16.76
N LEU A 196 12.35 13.25 -15.73
CA LEU A 196 10.91 13.50 -15.80
C LEU A 196 10.60 14.96 -16.14
N ALA A 197 11.36 15.91 -15.58
CA ALA A 197 11.17 17.33 -15.88
C ALA A 197 11.55 17.68 -17.34
N ALA A 198 12.61 17.05 -17.86
CA ALA A 198 13.09 17.29 -19.21
C ALA A 198 12.19 16.63 -20.28
N HIS A 199 11.84 15.36 -20.07
CA HIS A 199 11.25 14.53 -21.11
C HIS A 199 9.74 14.31 -20.94
N TRP A 200 9.19 14.40 -19.74
CA TRP A 200 7.76 14.11 -19.50
C TRP A 200 7.00 15.37 -19.06
N LYS A 201 6.88 16.33 -19.99
CA LYS A 201 6.33 17.70 -19.80
C LYS A 201 4.94 17.76 -19.20
N ASP A 202 4.21 16.67 -19.32
CA ASP A 202 2.93 16.40 -18.72
C ASP A 202 2.91 16.47 -17.18
N LEU A 203 4.07 16.39 -16.53
CA LEU A 203 4.25 16.54 -15.08
C LEU A 203 4.93 17.88 -14.79
N GLY A 204 4.14 18.96 -14.80
CA GLY A 204 4.64 20.33 -14.67
C GLY A 204 5.24 20.68 -13.30
N SER A 205 4.90 19.97 -12.22
CA SER A 205 5.35 20.28 -10.86
C SER A 205 6.22 19.19 -10.23
N ASP A 206 7.10 19.57 -9.29
CA ASP A 206 7.92 18.61 -8.52
C ASP A 206 7.07 17.57 -7.80
N SER A 207 5.93 18.00 -7.25
CA SER A 207 4.96 17.10 -6.60
C SER A 207 4.43 16.05 -7.57
N SER A 208 4.05 16.45 -8.79
CA SER A 208 3.54 15.50 -9.80
C SER A 208 4.60 14.49 -10.26
N ARG A 209 5.87 14.91 -10.36
CA ARG A 209 7.00 14.03 -10.67
C ARG A 209 7.28 13.03 -9.55
N ARG A 210 7.25 13.49 -8.29
CA ARG A 210 7.34 12.59 -7.13
C ARG A 210 6.20 11.59 -7.10
N HIS A 211 4.96 12.01 -7.37
CA HIS A 211 3.82 11.10 -7.47
C HIS A 211 3.98 10.04 -8.56
N ALA A 212 4.60 10.37 -9.70
CA ALA A 212 4.89 9.41 -10.75
C ALA A 212 5.93 8.37 -10.28
N ALA A 213 7.04 8.81 -9.67
CA ALA A 213 8.05 7.90 -9.14
C ALA A 213 7.51 7.04 -7.98
N THR A 214 6.80 7.63 -7.03
CA THR A 214 6.15 6.89 -5.92
C THR A 214 5.14 5.89 -6.47
N GLY A 215 4.31 6.27 -7.44
CA GLY A 215 3.36 5.33 -8.03
C GLY A 215 4.05 4.19 -8.80
N ALA A 216 5.13 4.48 -9.54
CA ALA A 216 5.93 3.44 -10.19
C ALA A 216 6.61 2.51 -9.17
N ASN A 217 7.08 3.03 -8.03
CA ASN A 217 7.57 2.22 -6.92
C ASN A 217 6.47 1.35 -6.30
N THR A 218 5.29 1.92 -6.04
CA THR A 218 4.13 1.17 -5.54
C THR A 218 3.69 0.07 -6.51
N LEU A 219 3.82 0.28 -7.82
CA LEU A 219 3.54 -0.73 -8.83
C LEU A 219 4.66 -1.77 -9.00
N GLY A 220 5.74 -1.68 -8.22
CA GLY A 220 6.88 -2.60 -8.29
C GLY A 220 7.82 -2.36 -9.48
N LEU A 221 7.73 -1.22 -10.15
CA LEU A 221 8.58 -0.87 -11.31
C LEU A 221 9.87 -0.16 -10.88
N LEU A 222 9.83 0.57 -9.76
CA LEU A 222 10.98 1.22 -9.17
C LEU A 222 11.23 0.69 -7.75
N ASP A 223 12.47 0.66 -7.32
CA ASP A 223 12.81 0.47 -5.92
C ASP A 223 12.69 1.77 -5.11
N LEU A 224 12.99 1.69 -3.83
CA LEU A 224 12.91 2.82 -2.90
C LEU A 224 13.99 3.89 -3.14
N ASP A 225 15.01 3.60 -3.96
CA ASP A 225 16.02 4.56 -4.43
C ASP A 225 15.71 5.09 -5.85
N TRP A 226 14.48 4.81 -6.33
CA TRP A 226 13.98 5.14 -7.66
C TRP A 226 14.77 4.53 -8.81
N LYS A 227 15.46 3.42 -8.57
CA LYS A 227 16.10 2.62 -9.61
C LYS A 227 15.09 1.62 -10.16
N PRO A 228 15.18 1.24 -11.44
CA PRO A 228 14.29 0.23 -11.99
C PRO A 228 14.51 -1.14 -11.32
N THR A 229 13.42 -1.80 -10.97
CA THR A 229 13.43 -3.23 -10.59
C THR A 229 13.64 -4.12 -11.82
N LEU A 230 13.68 -5.44 -11.64
CA LEU A 230 13.71 -6.35 -12.78
C LEU A 230 12.45 -6.19 -13.65
N GLU A 231 11.29 -6.08 -13.02
CA GLU A 231 10.00 -5.81 -13.66
C GLU A 231 10.00 -4.44 -14.33
N GLY A 232 10.55 -3.41 -13.67
CA GLY A 232 10.70 -2.07 -14.23
C GLY A 232 11.52 -2.04 -15.51
N ARG A 233 12.66 -2.74 -15.53
CA ARG A 233 13.50 -2.91 -16.74
C ARG A 233 12.75 -3.62 -17.85
N THR A 234 12.08 -4.73 -17.51
CA THR A 234 11.28 -5.49 -18.48
C THR A 234 10.19 -4.63 -19.11
N VAL A 235 9.49 -3.81 -18.29
CA VAL A 235 8.49 -2.86 -18.78
C VAL A 235 9.13 -1.77 -19.65
N ALA A 236 10.30 -1.26 -19.27
CA ALA A 236 11.02 -0.26 -20.07
C ALA A 236 11.43 -0.82 -21.44
N ASP A 237 11.90 -2.06 -21.50
CA ASP A 237 12.26 -2.74 -22.75
C ASP A 237 11.04 -2.98 -23.65
N LEU A 238 9.91 -3.42 -23.07
CA LEU A 238 8.65 -3.53 -23.81
C LEU A 238 8.20 -2.19 -24.39
N LEU A 239 8.27 -1.11 -23.60
CA LEU A 239 7.95 0.23 -24.07
C LEU A 239 8.90 0.68 -25.18
N SER A 240 10.20 0.40 -25.06
CA SER A 240 11.19 0.67 -26.09
C SER A 240 10.89 -0.07 -27.39
N ALA A 241 10.53 -1.35 -27.32
CA ALA A 241 10.17 -2.16 -28.49
C ALA A 241 8.90 -1.64 -29.18
N LEU A 242 7.98 -1.07 -28.39
CA LEU A 242 6.76 -0.41 -28.86
C LEU A 242 6.99 1.06 -29.28
N GLN A 243 8.25 1.50 -29.36
CA GLN A 243 8.64 2.86 -29.77
C GLN A 243 8.00 3.94 -28.89
N PHE A 244 7.87 3.69 -27.59
CA PHE A 244 7.44 4.70 -26.63
C PHE A 244 8.42 5.87 -26.61
N ASP A 245 7.90 7.05 -26.94
CA ASP A 245 8.62 8.30 -26.84
C ASP A 245 8.08 9.11 -25.64
N PRO A 246 8.91 9.40 -24.61
CA PRO A 246 8.50 10.23 -23.49
C PRO A 246 8.27 11.70 -23.89
N ASP A 247 8.93 12.20 -24.93
CA ASP A 247 8.81 13.60 -25.37
C ASP A 247 7.52 13.87 -26.17
N THR A 248 6.83 12.80 -26.58
CA THR A 248 5.53 12.87 -27.25
C THR A 248 4.41 13.29 -26.28
N ARG A 249 3.51 14.16 -26.76
CA ARG A 249 2.33 14.58 -25.99
C ARG A 249 1.17 13.61 -26.21
N TYR A 250 0.77 12.92 -25.14
CA TYR A 250 -0.37 12.00 -25.16
C TYR A 250 -1.67 12.70 -24.76
N ASP A 251 -2.77 12.47 -25.51
CA ASP A 251 -4.08 13.00 -25.16
C ASP A 251 -4.70 12.21 -23.99
N LYS A 252 -4.47 12.69 -22.77
CA LYS A 252 -4.98 12.08 -21.53
C LYS A 252 -6.50 12.09 -21.38
N ARG A 253 -7.24 12.80 -22.24
CA ARG A 253 -8.71 12.82 -22.18
C ARG A 253 -9.31 11.61 -22.87
N LYS A 254 -8.62 11.07 -23.88
CA LYS A 254 -8.99 9.86 -24.61
C LYS A 254 -8.52 8.62 -23.87
N ARG A 255 -9.26 7.51 -24.00
CA ARG A 255 -8.89 6.23 -23.39
C ARG A 255 -7.59 5.75 -24.03
N LEU A 256 -6.62 5.33 -23.23
CA LEU A 256 -5.32 4.91 -23.75
C LEU A 256 -5.48 3.68 -24.65
N LEU A 257 -6.36 2.74 -24.29
CA LEU A 257 -6.69 1.59 -25.12
C LEU A 257 -7.12 1.98 -26.55
N ASP A 258 -7.90 3.05 -26.69
CA ASP A 258 -8.49 3.44 -27.97
C ASP A 258 -7.49 4.18 -28.87
N VAL A 259 -6.48 4.84 -28.28
CA VAL A 259 -5.48 5.64 -29.03
C VAL A 259 -4.12 4.95 -29.16
N HIS A 260 -3.72 4.15 -28.18
CA HIS A 260 -2.44 3.44 -28.13
C HIS A 260 -2.61 2.08 -27.42
N ALA A 261 -3.30 1.15 -28.10
CA ALA A 261 -3.64 -0.17 -27.55
C ALA A 261 -2.44 -0.95 -26.99
N ALA A 262 -1.27 -0.85 -27.63
CA ALA A 262 -0.05 -1.51 -27.17
C ALA A 262 0.44 -0.98 -25.80
N PHE A 263 0.44 0.34 -25.60
CA PHE A 263 0.79 0.93 -24.30
C PHE A 263 -0.27 0.63 -23.24
N ALA A 264 -1.55 0.56 -23.63
CA ALA A 264 -2.61 0.11 -22.73
C ALA A 264 -2.41 -1.35 -22.29
N ALA A 265 -1.93 -2.23 -23.18
CA ALA A 265 -1.61 -3.62 -22.83
C ALA A 265 -0.46 -3.71 -21.81
N VAL A 266 0.59 -2.91 -21.96
CA VAL A 266 1.66 -2.81 -20.95
C VAL A 266 1.10 -2.29 -19.61
N ALA A 267 0.29 -1.24 -19.64
CA ALA A 267 -0.37 -0.73 -18.44
C ALA A 267 -1.26 -1.79 -17.76
N ARG A 268 -2.01 -2.57 -18.54
CA ARG A 268 -2.85 -3.68 -18.06
C ARG A 268 -2.01 -4.74 -17.37
N PHE A 269 -0.89 -5.15 -17.99
CA PHE A 269 0.05 -6.13 -17.44
C PHE A 269 0.58 -5.70 -16.07
N VAL A 270 0.92 -4.42 -15.90
CA VAL A 270 1.41 -3.87 -14.62
C VAL A 270 0.28 -3.79 -13.58
N LEU A 271 -0.88 -3.26 -13.96
CA LEU A 271 -1.97 -2.99 -13.03
C LEU A 271 -2.65 -4.26 -12.52
N ILE A 272 -2.88 -5.28 -13.36
CA ILE A 272 -3.56 -6.53 -12.94
C ILE A 272 -2.73 -7.34 -11.93
N ARG A 273 -1.43 -7.08 -11.83
CA ARG A 273 -0.55 -7.70 -10.83
C ARG A 273 -0.68 -7.07 -9.45
N GLN A 274 -1.42 -5.98 -9.30
CA GLN A 274 -1.65 -5.35 -8.00
C GLN A 274 -2.77 -6.08 -7.24
N PRO A 275 -2.58 -6.45 -5.96
CA PRO A 275 -3.60 -7.15 -5.18
C PRO A 275 -4.96 -6.43 -5.16
N ALA A 276 -4.94 -5.09 -5.03
CA ALA A 276 -6.16 -4.28 -5.04
C ALA A 276 -6.93 -4.37 -6.37
N VAL A 277 -6.22 -4.44 -7.49
CA VAL A 277 -6.82 -4.57 -8.82
C VAL A 277 -7.36 -5.98 -9.04
N ARG A 278 -6.64 -7.01 -8.60
CA ARG A 278 -7.14 -8.40 -8.64
C ARG A 278 -8.40 -8.56 -7.82
N LEU A 279 -8.47 -7.95 -6.64
CA LEU A 279 -9.67 -7.98 -5.79
C LEU A 279 -10.87 -7.39 -6.53
N ILE A 280 -10.72 -6.18 -7.13
CA ILE A 280 -11.78 -5.56 -7.95
C ILE A 280 -12.18 -6.48 -9.10
N HIS A 281 -11.20 -6.97 -9.87
CA HIS A 281 -11.46 -7.75 -11.08
C HIS A 281 -12.17 -9.07 -10.76
N ARG A 282 -11.69 -9.80 -9.76
CA ARG A 282 -12.31 -11.05 -9.28
C ARG A 282 -13.72 -10.78 -8.78
N THR A 283 -13.91 -9.79 -7.91
CA THR A 283 -15.23 -9.44 -7.36
C THR A 283 -16.22 -9.13 -8.49
N LEU A 284 -15.83 -8.33 -9.48
CA LEU A 284 -16.68 -8.05 -10.63
C LEU A 284 -16.97 -9.32 -11.43
N THR A 285 -15.97 -10.17 -11.69
CA THR A 285 -16.13 -11.42 -12.43
C THR A 285 -17.16 -12.33 -11.75
N ASP A 286 -17.03 -12.53 -10.44
CA ASP A 286 -17.88 -13.41 -9.65
C ASP A 286 -19.33 -12.90 -9.55
N HIS A 287 -19.56 -11.61 -9.83
CA HIS A 287 -20.86 -10.95 -9.77
C HIS A 287 -21.36 -10.49 -11.15
N GLY A 288 -21.01 -11.20 -12.23
CA GLY A 288 -21.59 -10.98 -13.56
C GLY A 288 -20.99 -9.80 -14.34
N GLY A 289 -19.83 -9.30 -13.92
CA GLY A 289 -18.99 -8.36 -14.65
C GLY A 289 -19.34 -6.88 -14.45
N SER A 290 -20.37 -6.53 -13.69
CA SER A 290 -20.77 -5.13 -13.47
C SER A 290 -21.45 -4.93 -12.13
N LEU A 291 -20.98 -3.96 -11.34
CA LEU A 291 -21.55 -3.58 -10.04
C LEU A 291 -21.53 -2.05 -9.87
N THR A 292 -22.46 -1.51 -9.09
CA THR A 292 -22.30 -0.14 -8.55
C THR A 292 -21.18 -0.10 -7.51
N LEU A 293 -20.63 1.08 -7.20
CA LEU A 293 -19.56 1.17 -6.21
C LEU A 293 -19.93 0.58 -4.84
N PRO A 294 -21.08 0.87 -4.22
CA PRO A 294 -21.41 0.31 -2.92
C PRO A 294 -21.50 -1.22 -2.94
N GLU A 295 -22.06 -1.80 -4.01
CA GLU A 295 -22.13 -3.25 -4.19
C GLU A 295 -20.74 -3.86 -4.33
N LEU A 296 -19.89 -3.28 -5.19
CA LEU A 296 -18.50 -3.70 -5.36
C LEU A 296 -17.73 -3.64 -4.04
N ALA A 297 -17.89 -2.56 -3.29
CA ALA A 297 -17.19 -2.36 -2.01
C ALA A 297 -17.61 -3.40 -0.97
N VAL A 298 -18.91 -3.70 -0.86
CA VAL A 298 -19.43 -4.72 0.06
C VAL A 298 -19.03 -6.13 -0.39
N ALA A 299 -19.16 -6.44 -1.68
CA ALA A 299 -18.78 -7.75 -2.23
C ALA A 299 -17.29 -8.03 -2.04
N ALA A 300 -16.42 -7.08 -2.39
CA ALA A 300 -14.98 -7.19 -2.16
C ALA A 300 -14.62 -7.28 -0.67
N GLY A 301 -15.45 -6.68 0.20
CA GLY A 301 -15.30 -6.74 1.65
C GLY A 301 -15.58 -8.12 2.25
N HIS A 302 -16.38 -8.97 1.59
CA HIS A 302 -16.56 -10.36 2.01
C HIS A 302 -15.32 -11.21 1.69
N ASP A 303 -14.65 -10.90 0.58
CA ASP A 303 -13.45 -11.59 0.12
C ASP A 303 -12.20 -11.19 0.92
N ASP A 304 -11.95 -9.89 1.04
CA ASP A 304 -10.79 -9.34 1.74
C ASP A 304 -11.18 -8.03 2.46
N PRO A 305 -11.68 -8.12 3.70
CA PRO A 305 -12.18 -6.97 4.45
C PRO A 305 -11.15 -5.86 4.60
N ALA A 306 -9.89 -6.21 4.83
CA ALA A 306 -8.82 -5.27 5.13
C ALA A 306 -8.38 -4.51 3.87
N LEU A 307 -8.18 -5.21 2.75
CA LEU A 307 -7.83 -4.58 1.49
C LEU A 307 -9.00 -3.76 0.92
N ALA A 308 -10.23 -4.30 0.96
CA ALA A 308 -11.42 -3.60 0.50
C ALA A 308 -11.68 -2.32 1.31
N THR A 309 -11.48 -2.36 2.64
CA THR A 309 -11.65 -1.16 3.48
C THR A 309 -10.66 -0.07 3.10
N ALA A 310 -9.38 -0.42 2.94
CA ALA A 310 -8.34 0.53 2.51
C ALA A 310 -8.62 1.13 1.12
N LEU A 311 -9.18 0.30 0.24
CA LEU A 311 -9.52 0.64 -1.12
C LEU A 311 -10.73 1.57 -1.18
N PHE A 312 -11.85 1.20 -0.57
CA PHE A 312 -13.10 1.89 -0.82
C PHE A 312 -13.41 2.99 0.20
N LEU A 313 -12.94 2.93 1.45
CA LEU A 313 -13.33 3.90 2.48
C LEU A 313 -12.35 5.06 2.62
N ALA A 314 -12.90 6.27 2.77
CA ALA A 314 -12.13 7.46 3.13
C ALA A 314 -11.51 7.31 4.52
N ASP A 315 -12.31 6.84 5.49
CA ASP A 315 -11.87 6.45 6.82
C ASP A 315 -11.52 4.95 6.84
N PRO A 316 -10.24 4.57 6.88
CA PRO A 316 -9.82 3.17 6.87
C PRO A 316 -10.17 2.43 8.18
N SER A 317 -10.64 3.13 9.22
CA SER A 317 -11.19 2.52 10.43
C SER A 317 -12.67 2.20 10.31
N GLY A 318 -13.33 2.56 9.21
CA GLY A 318 -14.75 2.30 8.99
C GLY A 318 -15.10 0.83 8.76
N THR A 319 -16.36 0.60 8.38
CA THR A 319 -16.87 -0.72 8.00
C THR A 319 -17.59 -0.60 6.65
N LEU A 320 -17.36 -1.55 5.76
CA LEU A 320 -18.05 -1.66 4.49
C LEU A 320 -19.50 -2.10 4.74
N LYS A 321 -20.46 -1.33 4.22
CA LYS A 321 -21.88 -1.58 4.43
C LYS A 321 -22.70 -1.11 3.23
N PRO A 322 -23.91 -1.63 3.02
CA PRO A 322 -24.83 -1.07 2.03
C PRO A 322 -25.09 0.42 2.31
N GLY A 323 -25.31 1.20 1.24
CA GLY A 323 -25.67 2.62 1.34
C GLY A 323 -24.51 3.57 1.63
N LEU A 324 -23.26 3.21 1.30
CA LEU A 324 -22.13 4.15 1.35
C LEU A 324 -22.42 5.42 0.55
N ARG A 325 -22.16 6.58 1.15
CA ARG A 325 -22.35 7.90 0.55
C ARG A 325 -21.01 8.46 0.10
N GLY A 326 -21.03 9.49 -0.75
CA GLY A 326 -19.81 10.05 -1.31
C GLY A 326 -18.71 10.41 -0.29
N PRO A 327 -19.01 11.02 0.88
CA PRO A 327 -18.01 11.29 1.92
C PRO A 327 -17.40 10.05 2.59
N ASP A 328 -18.08 8.91 2.52
CA ASP A 328 -17.58 7.65 3.09
C ASP A 328 -16.50 7.01 2.17
N ILE A 329 -16.39 7.47 0.92
CA ILE A 329 -15.60 6.83 -0.13
C ILE A 329 -14.22 7.46 -0.31
N ASN A 330 -13.20 6.62 -0.51
CA ASN A 330 -11.86 7.05 -0.89
C ASN A 330 -11.85 7.67 -2.30
N PRO A 331 -11.63 9.00 -2.45
CA PRO A 331 -11.68 9.66 -3.75
C PRO A 331 -10.56 9.20 -4.70
N SER A 332 -9.43 8.72 -4.18
CA SER A 332 -8.35 8.20 -5.03
C SER A 332 -8.77 6.92 -5.76
N THR A 333 -9.64 6.11 -5.15
CA THR A 333 -10.12 4.86 -5.77
C THR A 333 -11.11 5.14 -6.89
N VAL A 334 -12.13 5.94 -6.62
CA VAL A 334 -13.22 6.21 -7.57
C VAL A 334 -12.81 7.14 -8.69
N PHE A 335 -11.80 7.97 -8.47
CA PHE A 335 -11.27 8.84 -9.51
C PHE A 335 -9.98 8.28 -10.12
N LYS A 336 -8.88 8.23 -9.37
CA LYS A 336 -7.55 7.98 -9.93
C LYS A 336 -7.37 6.52 -10.33
N LEU A 337 -7.63 5.57 -9.43
CA LEU A 337 -7.49 4.15 -9.73
C LEU A 337 -8.44 3.75 -10.85
N LYS A 338 -9.74 4.06 -10.73
CA LYS A 338 -10.72 3.76 -11.79
C LYS A 338 -10.31 4.33 -13.15
N GLN A 339 -9.81 5.57 -13.19
CA GLN A 339 -9.34 6.17 -14.44
C GLN A 339 -8.14 5.41 -15.02
N ASN A 340 -7.17 4.98 -14.20
CA ASN A 340 -6.05 4.14 -14.66
C ASN A 340 -6.54 2.81 -15.23
N LEU A 341 -7.49 2.14 -14.55
CA LEU A 341 -8.06 0.87 -15.00
C LEU A 341 -8.84 1.04 -16.31
N TRP A 342 -9.58 2.14 -16.47
CA TRP A 342 -10.26 2.47 -17.72
C TRP A 342 -9.28 2.70 -18.87
N HIS A 343 -8.22 3.49 -18.66
CA HIS A 343 -7.19 3.71 -19.67
C HIS A 343 -6.51 2.40 -20.09
N ALA A 344 -6.17 1.53 -19.13
CA ALA A 344 -5.57 0.22 -19.39
C ALA A 344 -6.56 -0.81 -19.98
N GLY A 345 -7.85 -0.47 -20.08
CA GLY A 345 -8.88 -1.38 -20.57
C GLY A 345 -9.10 -2.58 -19.65
N LEU A 346 -8.97 -2.39 -18.34
CA LEU A 346 -9.42 -3.33 -17.30
C LEU A 346 -10.86 -3.06 -16.88
N LEU A 347 -11.37 -1.86 -17.16
CA LEU A 347 -12.77 -1.47 -16.99
C LEU A 347 -13.27 -0.76 -18.24
N ASP A 348 -14.54 -0.93 -18.57
CA ASP A 348 -15.21 -0.20 -19.67
C ASP A 348 -15.79 1.14 -19.23
N THR A 349 -16.04 1.30 -17.93
CA THR A 349 -16.58 2.54 -17.39
C THR A 349 -15.49 3.48 -16.91
N LYS A 350 -15.58 4.75 -17.34
CA LYS A 350 -14.71 5.83 -16.89
C LYS A 350 -15.06 6.25 -15.45
N ALA A 351 -14.13 6.91 -14.75
CA ALA A 351 -14.41 7.53 -13.47
C ALA A 351 -15.59 8.52 -13.54
N HIS A 352 -16.47 8.49 -12.54
CA HIS A 352 -17.63 9.37 -12.46
C HIS A 352 -17.21 10.85 -12.44
N GLY A 353 -17.96 11.72 -13.14
CA GLY A 353 -17.58 13.12 -13.35
C GLY A 353 -17.45 13.96 -12.07
N THR A 354 -18.09 13.54 -10.96
CA THR A 354 -18.04 14.21 -9.64
C THR A 354 -17.07 13.57 -8.66
N ALA A 355 -16.51 12.39 -8.94
CA ALA A 355 -15.66 11.62 -8.04
C ALA A 355 -14.36 12.34 -7.61
N GLY A 356 -13.88 13.28 -8.44
CA GLY A 356 -12.63 14.03 -8.18
C GLY A 356 -12.82 15.48 -7.73
N LYS A 357 -14.06 15.96 -7.52
CA LYS A 357 -14.34 17.40 -7.30
C LYS A 357 -14.92 17.70 -5.92
N ASP A 358 -16.00 17.01 -5.56
CA ASP A 358 -16.68 17.21 -4.28
C ASP A 358 -17.28 15.88 -3.81
N ALA A 359 -16.81 15.39 -2.66
CA ALA A 359 -17.28 14.16 -2.07
C ALA A 359 -18.76 14.23 -1.67
N ARG A 360 -19.32 15.41 -1.39
CA ARG A 360 -20.75 15.57 -1.06
C ARG A 360 -21.65 15.46 -2.30
N ALA A 361 -21.15 15.89 -3.45
CA ALA A 361 -21.85 15.79 -4.73
C ALA A 361 -21.65 14.42 -5.42
N TYR A 362 -20.70 13.62 -4.95
CA TYR A 362 -20.47 12.29 -5.49
C TYR A 362 -21.59 11.32 -5.09
N ARG A 363 -22.10 10.58 -6.09
CA ARG A 363 -23.23 9.65 -5.97
C ARG A 363 -22.74 8.22 -6.22
N PRO A 364 -22.30 7.48 -5.19
CA PRO A 364 -21.74 6.12 -5.34
C PRO A 364 -22.66 5.14 -6.07
N ALA A 365 -23.97 5.22 -5.83
CA ALA A 365 -24.97 4.33 -6.44
C ALA A 365 -25.08 4.49 -7.97
N GLU A 366 -24.67 5.64 -8.52
CA GLU A 366 -24.65 5.90 -9.96
C GLU A 366 -23.28 5.55 -10.59
N ASP A 367 -22.26 5.27 -9.77
CA ASP A 367 -20.91 4.98 -10.26
C ASP A 367 -20.71 3.49 -10.55
N ILE A 368 -21.00 3.09 -11.79
CA ILE A 368 -20.93 1.70 -12.25
C ILE A 368 -19.49 1.31 -12.58
N TRP A 369 -19.03 0.17 -12.07
CA TRP A 369 -17.75 -0.47 -12.39
C TRP A 369 -18.04 -1.73 -13.21
N ALA A 370 -17.57 -1.75 -14.47
CA ALA A 370 -17.84 -2.87 -15.36
C ALA A 370 -16.57 -3.36 -16.05
N LEU A 371 -16.40 -4.68 -16.10
CA LEU A 371 -15.38 -5.34 -16.91
C LEU A 371 -15.67 -5.14 -18.40
N PRO A 372 -14.64 -5.24 -19.26
CA PRO A 372 -14.84 -5.26 -20.70
C PRO A 372 -15.81 -6.36 -21.09
N ARG A 373 -16.83 -6.03 -21.89
CA ARG A 373 -17.67 -7.09 -22.48
C ARG A 373 -16.83 -7.85 -23.51
N ASP A 374 -16.86 -9.17 -23.44
CA ASP A 374 -16.41 -9.99 -24.56
C ASP A 374 -17.27 -9.58 -25.77
N LYS A 375 -16.62 -8.98 -26.78
CA LYS A 375 -17.28 -8.83 -28.07
C LYS A 375 -17.47 -10.25 -28.57
N ALA A 376 -18.71 -10.74 -28.51
CA ALA A 376 -19.08 -11.98 -29.19
C ALA A 376 -18.51 -11.91 -30.61
N SER A 377 -17.62 -12.86 -30.91
CA SER A 377 -16.90 -12.96 -32.18
C SER A 377 -17.87 -13.23 -33.32
#